data_AF-A0A377E276-F1
#
_entry.id   AF-A0A377E276-F1
#
_cell.length_a   1.000
_cell.length_b   1.000
_cell.length_c   1.000
_cell.angle_alpha   90.00
_cell.angle_beta   90.00
_cell.angle_gamma   90.00
#
_symmetry.space_group_name_H-M   'P 1'
#
loop_
_entity.id
_entity.type
_entity.pdbx_description
1 polymer ?
#
loop_
_entity_poly.entity_id
_entity_poly.type
_entity_poly.pdbx_seq_one_letter_code
_entity_poly.pdbx_strand_id
1 'polypeptide(L)'
;MAELLTAYPRARAWFSFTLRDSEHLSDGTPLRDVVAFLAGYPQVVALGINCIALENTTAALQHLHGLTVLPLVVYPNSGEHYDAVSKTWHHHGEHCAQLADYLPQWQAAGARLIGGCCRTTPADIAALKARS
;
A
#
# COMPACT_ATOMS: atom_id res chain seq x y z
N MET A 1 16.20 -1.87 9.64
CA MET A 1 15.53 -0.53 9.68
C MET A 1 14.69 -0.33 10.93
N ALA A 2 13.82 -1.26 11.34
CA ALA A 2 13.04 -1.12 12.59
C ALA A 2 13.94 -0.95 13.83
N GLU A 3 15.01 -1.74 13.94
CA GLU A 3 16.02 -1.58 15.00
C GLU A 3 16.65 -0.18 15.06
N LEU A 4 16.92 0.44 13.90
CA LEU A 4 17.50 1.78 13.83
C LEU A 4 16.58 2.85 14.45
N LEU A 5 15.26 2.68 14.37
CA LEU A 5 14.31 3.63 14.96
C LEU A 5 14.49 3.73 16.49
N THR A 6 14.93 2.64 17.14
CA THR A 6 15.12 2.61 18.59
C THR A 6 16.22 3.56 19.08
N ALA A 7 17.18 3.89 18.21
CA ALA A 7 18.21 4.89 18.48
C ALA A 7 17.66 6.33 18.49
N TYR A 8 16.43 6.55 18.00
CA TYR A 8 15.75 7.85 17.93
C TYR A 8 14.38 7.78 18.62
N PRO A 9 14.29 7.83 19.96
CA PRO A 9 13.07 7.47 20.71
C PRO A 9 11.80 8.28 20.37
N ARG A 10 11.97 9.51 19.86
CA ARG A 10 10.86 10.37 19.44
C ARG A 10 10.39 10.11 18.01
N ALA A 11 11.18 9.42 17.18
CA ALA A 11 10.80 9.12 15.81
C ALA A 11 9.58 8.21 15.77
N ARG A 12 8.72 8.43 14.79
CA ARG A 12 7.59 7.58 14.43
C ARG A 12 7.65 7.33 12.93
N ALA A 13 7.24 6.15 12.51
CA ALA A 13 7.30 5.75 11.11
C ALA A 13 6.09 4.90 10.73
N TRP A 14 5.76 4.92 9.44
CA TRP A 14 5.05 3.81 8.83
C TRP A 14 6.03 2.97 8.00
N PHE A 15 5.70 1.70 7.80
CA PHE A 15 6.42 0.83 6.86
C PHE A 15 5.48 0.47 5.72
N SER A 16 5.89 0.73 4.48
CA SER A 16 5.11 0.41 3.29
C SER A 16 5.90 -0.49 2.37
N PHE A 17 5.23 -1.48 1.78
CA PHE A 17 5.89 -2.58 1.08
C PHE A 17 5.47 -2.68 -0.39
N THR A 18 6.40 -3.18 -1.20
CA THR A 18 6.10 -3.76 -2.52
C THR A 18 5.94 -5.26 -2.35
N LEU A 19 5.10 -5.86 -3.20
CA LEU A 19 4.67 -7.24 -3.02
C LEU A 19 4.98 -8.10 -4.24
N ARG A 20 5.20 -9.39 -3.98
CA ARG A 20 5.19 -10.44 -5.01
C ARG A 20 3.77 -10.86 -5.35
N ASP A 21 2.96 -11.05 -4.32
CA ASP A 21 1.56 -11.47 -4.37
C ASP A 21 0.83 -10.90 -3.13
N SER A 22 -0.45 -11.22 -2.94
CA SER A 22 -1.26 -10.65 -1.85
C SER A 22 -0.80 -11.04 -0.43
N GLU A 23 0.09 -12.02 -0.30
CA GLU A 23 0.47 -12.61 1.00
C GLU A 23 1.97 -12.56 1.27
N HIS A 24 2.79 -12.14 0.29
CA HIS A 24 4.24 -12.12 0.39
C HIS A 24 4.87 -10.79 -0.08
N LEU A 25 5.94 -10.39 0.60
CA LEU A 25 6.87 -9.38 0.11
C LEU A 25 7.49 -9.79 -1.23
N SER A 26 8.02 -8.82 -1.97
CA SER A 26 8.73 -9.05 -3.24
C SER A 26 9.81 -10.15 -3.15
N ASP A 27 10.53 -10.23 -2.03
CA ASP A 27 11.57 -11.23 -1.78
C ASP A 27 11.03 -12.64 -1.43
N GLY A 28 9.73 -12.78 -1.22
CA GLY A 28 9.06 -14.03 -0.84
C GLY A 28 8.77 -14.17 0.66
N THR A 29 9.14 -13.19 1.49
CA THR A 29 8.84 -13.22 2.92
C THR A 29 7.32 -13.11 3.16
N PRO A 30 6.69 -14.01 3.94
CA PRO A 30 5.28 -13.91 4.27
C PRO A 30 4.94 -12.63 5.04
N LEU A 31 3.85 -11.96 4.67
CA LEU A 31 3.42 -10.72 5.34
C LEU A 31 3.12 -10.92 6.83
N ARG A 32 2.64 -12.10 7.22
CA ARG A 32 2.45 -12.47 8.63
C ARG A 32 3.74 -12.35 9.46
N ASP A 33 4.89 -12.70 8.89
CA ASP A 33 6.17 -12.70 9.60
C ASP A 33 6.67 -11.26 9.73
N VAL A 34 6.45 -10.44 8.70
CA VAL A 34 6.75 -9.00 8.72
C VAL A 34 5.90 -8.26 9.74
N VAL A 35 4.60 -8.53 9.78
CA VAL A 35 3.68 -7.91 10.75
C VAL A 35 4.05 -8.32 12.17
N ALA A 36 4.31 -9.61 12.41
CA ALA A 36 4.74 -10.11 13.73
C ALA A 36 6.05 -9.46 14.19
N PHE A 37 7.02 -9.31 13.28
CA PHE A 37 8.28 -8.63 13.58
C PHE A 37 8.07 -7.16 13.94
N LEU A 38 7.28 -6.41 13.16
CA LEU A 38 7.04 -4.98 13.39
C LEU A 38 6.17 -4.70 14.60
N ALA A 39 5.34 -5.65 15.05
CA ALA A 39 4.55 -5.53 16.28
C ALA A 39 5.41 -5.29 17.54
N GLY A 40 6.69 -5.70 17.51
CA GLY A 40 7.66 -5.44 18.59
C GLY A 40 8.16 -4.00 18.66
N TYR A 41 7.79 -3.12 17.73
CA TYR A 41 8.32 -1.75 17.61
C TYR A 41 7.19 -0.71 17.75
N PRO A 42 6.93 -0.17 18.95
CA PRO A 42 5.86 0.82 19.18
C PRO A 42 6.01 2.14 18.39
N GLN A 43 7.19 2.39 17.81
CA GLN A 43 7.44 3.54 16.94
C GLN A 43 6.82 3.37 15.55
N VAL A 44 6.45 2.14 15.17
CA VAL A 44 5.72 1.83 13.94
C VAL A 44 4.24 2.08 14.19
N VAL A 45 3.74 3.17 13.63
CA VAL A 45 2.38 3.66 13.91
C VAL A 45 1.36 3.29 12.83
N ALA A 46 1.85 2.79 11.69
CA ALA A 46 1.04 2.32 10.56
C ALA A 46 1.88 1.40 9.68
N LEU A 47 1.23 0.54 8.89
CA LEU A 47 1.92 -0.27 7.87
C LEU A 47 1.05 -0.45 6.64
N GLY A 48 1.62 -0.83 5.50
CA GLY A 48 0.81 -1.00 4.30
C GLY A 48 1.59 -1.27 3.04
N ILE A 49 1.03 -0.86 1.90
CA ILE A 49 1.52 -1.23 0.57
C ILE A 49 1.58 -0.02 -0.35
N ASN A 50 2.57 0.00 -1.22
CA ASN A 50 2.70 1.06 -2.21
C ASN A 50 3.39 0.63 -3.48
N CYS A 51 3.22 1.44 -4.52
CA CYS A 51 3.84 1.22 -5.83
C CYS A 51 3.59 -0.19 -6.40
N ILE A 52 2.45 -0.78 -6.02
CA ILE A 52 1.92 -2.01 -6.61
C ILE A 52 0.83 -1.66 -7.62
N ALA A 53 0.48 -2.63 -8.47
CA ALA A 53 -0.64 -2.50 -9.40
C ALA A 53 -1.97 -2.30 -8.64
N LEU A 54 -2.88 -1.51 -9.20
CA LEU A 54 -4.09 -1.04 -8.53
C LEU A 54 -5.00 -2.23 -8.14
N GLU A 55 -5.12 -3.19 -9.04
CA GLU A 55 -5.89 -4.42 -8.90
C GLU A 55 -5.42 -5.33 -7.75
N ASN A 56 -4.15 -5.23 -7.35
CA ASN A 56 -3.58 -6.07 -6.28
C ASN A 56 -3.80 -5.48 -4.87
N THR A 57 -4.29 -4.24 -4.77
CA THR A 57 -4.36 -3.52 -3.50
C THR A 57 -5.38 -4.09 -2.51
N THR A 58 -6.60 -4.36 -2.96
CA THR A 58 -7.69 -4.75 -2.06
C THR A 58 -7.42 -6.10 -1.39
N ALA A 59 -6.94 -7.10 -2.14
CA ALA A 59 -6.61 -8.42 -1.59
C ALA A 59 -5.48 -8.34 -0.54
N ALA A 60 -4.42 -7.58 -0.84
CA ALA A 60 -3.31 -7.38 0.09
C ALA A 60 -3.76 -6.63 1.37
N LEU A 61 -4.60 -5.60 1.24
CA LEU A 61 -5.14 -4.89 2.40
C LEU A 61 -6.03 -5.77 3.26
N GLN A 62 -6.89 -6.59 2.66
CA GLN A 62 -7.73 -7.54 3.40
C GLN A 62 -6.88 -8.56 4.17
N HIS A 63 -5.81 -9.06 3.56
CA HIS A 63 -4.87 -9.94 4.25
C HIS A 63 -4.19 -9.24 5.43
N LEU A 64 -3.64 -8.04 5.22
CA LEU A 64 -3.03 -7.24 6.29
C LEU A 64 -4.02 -6.87 7.40
N HIS A 65 -5.27 -6.60 7.06
CA HIS A 65 -6.33 -6.28 8.02
C HIS A 65 -6.62 -7.44 8.98
N GLY A 66 -6.48 -8.68 8.52
CA GLY A 66 -6.57 -9.87 9.38
C GLY A 66 -5.36 -10.07 10.30
N LEU A 67 -4.23 -9.41 10.04
CA LEU A 67 -2.98 -9.58 10.77
C LEU A 67 -2.69 -8.46 11.77
N THR A 68 -3.26 -7.27 11.58
CA THR A 68 -3.01 -6.11 12.44
C THR A 68 -4.20 -5.18 12.55
N VAL A 69 -4.27 -4.47 13.69
CA VAL A 69 -5.22 -3.38 13.95
C VAL A 69 -4.59 -1.99 13.74
N LEU A 70 -3.31 -1.92 13.38
CA LEU A 70 -2.67 -0.66 13.04
C LEU A 70 -3.36 -0.03 11.81
N PRO A 71 -3.43 1.31 11.72
CA PRO A 71 -3.88 1.99 10.52
C PRO A 71 -3.14 1.48 9.28
N LEU A 72 -3.87 1.07 8.24
CA LEU A 72 -3.25 0.63 7.00
C LEU A 72 -2.97 1.80 6.05
N VAL A 73 -1.83 1.72 5.38
CA VAL A 73 -1.36 2.69 4.37
C VAL A 73 -1.52 2.08 2.97
N VAL A 74 -2.06 2.83 2.01
CA VAL A 74 -2.16 2.39 0.62
C VAL A 74 -1.93 3.55 -0.35
N TYR A 75 -0.93 3.43 -1.20
CA TYR A 75 -0.70 4.37 -2.30
C TYR A 75 -0.15 3.61 -3.53
N PRO A 76 -1.03 3.10 -4.41
CA PRO A 76 -0.65 2.28 -5.56
C PRO A 76 -0.27 3.12 -6.78
N ASN A 77 0.10 2.46 -7.88
CA ASN A 77 0.25 3.09 -9.18
C ASN A 77 -1.13 3.51 -9.75
N SER A 78 -1.16 4.43 -10.72
CA SER A 78 -2.38 5.02 -11.30
C SER A 78 -3.39 4.06 -11.99
N GLY A 79 -3.09 2.75 -12.07
CA GLY A 79 -3.93 1.73 -12.74
C GLY A 79 -3.37 1.23 -14.08
N GLU A 80 -2.35 1.90 -14.62
CA GLU A 80 -1.59 1.41 -15.77
C GLU A 80 -0.57 0.34 -15.34
N HIS A 81 -0.35 -0.66 -16.19
CA HIS A 81 0.51 -1.81 -15.89
C HIS A 81 1.99 -1.51 -16.21
N TYR A 82 2.89 -1.84 -15.29
CA TYR A 82 4.33 -1.77 -15.52
C TYR A 82 4.84 -3.09 -16.09
N ASP A 83 5.48 -3.06 -17.24
CA ASP A 83 6.30 -4.18 -17.70
C ASP A 83 7.74 -3.97 -17.23
N ALA A 84 8.19 -4.84 -16.31
CA ALA A 84 9.54 -4.78 -15.76
C ALA A 84 10.64 -5.25 -16.74
N VAL A 85 10.29 -6.03 -17.77
CA VAL A 85 11.21 -6.53 -18.79
C VAL A 85 11.51 -5.43 -19.80
N SER A 86 10.48 -4.84 -20.39
CA SER A 86 10.62 -3.73 -21.34
C SER A 86 10.89 -2.39 -20.65
N LYS A 87 10.63 -2.30 -19.34
CA LYS A 87 10.65 -1.07 -18.53
C LYS A 87 9.66 -0.02 -19.04
N THR A 88 8.57 -0.46 -19.66
CA THR A 88 7.53 0.42 -20.22
C THR A 88 6.23 0.32 -19.43
N TRP A 89 5.43 1.37 -19.58
CA TRP A 89 4.11 1.46 -19.00
C TRP A 89 3.06 1.22 -20.08
N HIS A 90 2.05 0.42 -19.76
CA HIS A 90 0.96 0.08 -20.67
C HIS A 90 -0.36 0.52 -20.05
N HIS A 91 -1.14 1.29 -20.81
CA HIS A 91 -2.52 1.56 -20.45
C HIS A 91 -3.33 0.28 -20.64
N HIS A 92 -4.12 -0.10 -19.63
CA HIS A 92 -5.33 -0.86 -19.91
C HIS A 92 -6.27 0.07 -20.71
N GLY A 93 -7.04 -0.49 -21.65
CA GLY A 93 -7.90 0.27 -22.56
C GLY A 93 -8.94 1.19 -21.85
N GLU A 94 -9.82 1.79 -22.67
CA GLU A 94 -10.68 2.96 -22.36
C GLU A 94 -11.61 2.88 -21.11
N HIS A 95 -11.63 1.79 -20.35
CA HIS A 95 -12.46 1.58 -19.16
C HIS A 95 -11.64 1.17 -17.91
N CYS A 96 -10.58 1.90 -17.60
CA CYS A 96 -9.83 1.66 -16.36
C CYS A 96 -10.58 2.21 -15.14
N ALA A 97 -10.78 1.36 -14.12
CA ALA A 97 -11.19 1.80 -12.81
C ALA A 97 -10.20 2.84 -12.27
N GLN A 98 -10.69 3.98 -11.79
CA GLN A 98 -9.83 5.03 -11.27
C GLN A 98 -9.39 4.68 -9.85
N LEU A 99 -8.22 5.18 -9.44
CA LEU A 99 -7.70 5.02 -8.09
C LEU A 99 -8.76 5.33 -7.02
N ALA A 100 -9.51 6.42 -7.24
CA ALA A 100 -10.53 6.89 -6.30
C ALA A 100 -11.76 5.96 -6.16
N ASP A 101 -12.01 5.08 -7.14
CA ASP A 101 -13.15 4.14 -7.10
C ASP A 101 -12.91 2.99 -6.11
N TYR A 102 -11.66 2.72 -5.75
CA TYR A 102 -11.28 1.72 -4.75
C TYR A 102 -11.40 2.23 -3.31
N LEU A 103 -11.59 3.53 -3.10
CA LEU A 103 -11.60 4.15 -1.78
C LEU A 103 -12.53 3.44 -0.77
N PRO A 104 -13.80 3.10 -1.09
CA PRO A 104 -14.68 2.42 -0.15
C PRO A 104 -14.16 1.03 0.25
N GLN A 105 -13.57 0.30 -0.71
CA GLN A 105 -13.04 -1.05 -0.49
C GLN A 105 -11.82 -1.01 0.43
N TRP A 106 -10.92 -0.04 0.21
CA TRP A 106 -9.74 0.15 1.06
C TRP A 106 -10.11 0.57 2.48
N GLN A 107 -11.06 1.49 2.65
CA GLN A 107 -11.52 1.90 3.97
C GLN A 107 -12.16 0.74 4.75
N ALA A 108 -12.96 -0.09 4.07
CA ALA A 108 -13.55 -1.30 4.64
C ALA A 108 -12.48 -2.34 5.01
N ALA A 109 -11.37 -2.39 4.27
CA ALA A 109 -10.20 -3.23 4.56
C ALA A 109 -9.21 -2.55 5.55
N GLY A 110 -9.64 -1.56 6.33
CA GLY A 110 -8.83 -0.96 7.40
C GLY A 110 -7.82 0.11 6.95
N ALA A 111 -7.80 0.52 5.69
CA ALA A 111 -6.98 1.63 5.23
C ALA A 111 -7.43 2.97 5.83
N ARG A 112 -6.44 3.78 6.19
CA ARG A 112 -6.63 5.10 6.82
C ARG A 112 -5.71 6.17 6.23
N LEU A 113 -4.56 5.78 5.67
CA LEU A 113 -3.65 6.68 4.95
C LEU A 113 -3.67 6.26 3.47
N ILE A 114 -4.25 7.09 2.62
CA ILE A 114 -4.57 6.73 1.22
C ILE A 114 -4.01 7.79 0.27
N GLY A 115 -3.36 7.36 -0.80
CA GLY A 115 -2.76 8.25 -1.79
C GLY A 115 -2.41 7.55 -3.10
N GLY A 116 -1.40 8.07 -3.80
CA GLY A 116 -0.93 7.55 -5.08
C GLY A 116 0.60 7.49 -5.18
N CYS A 117 1.11 6.60 -6.04
CA CYS A 117 2.54 6.37 -6.31
C CYS A 117 2.85 6.74 -7.78
N CYS A 118 3.36 5.80 -8.58
CA CYS A 118 3.80 6.11 -9.94
C CYS A 118 2.64 6.55 -10.85
N ARG A 119 2.84 7.69 -11.50
CA ARG A 119 1.95 8.36 -12.48
C ARG A 119 0.59 8.78 -11.94
N THR A 120 0.42 8.73 -10.62
CA THR A 120 -0.65 9.49 -10.00
C THR A 120 -0.30 10.97 -10.02
N THR A 121 -1.33 11.79 -10.07
CA THR A 121 -1.28 13.24 -10.23
C THR A 121 -2.11 13.92 -9.14
N PRO A 122 -2.02 15.25 -9.00
CA PRO A 122 -2.93 15.98 -8.11
C PRO A 122 -4.43 15.74 -8.43
N ALA A 123 -4.78 15.39 -9.67
CA ALA A 123 -6.17 15.08 -10.03
C ALA A 123 -6.67 13.80 -9.33
N ASP A 124 -5.83 12.79 -9.17
CA ASP A 124 -6.18 11.55 -8.45
C ASP A 124 -6.44 11.84 -6.95
N ILE A 125 -5.62 12.71 -6.35
CA ILE A 125 -5.80 13.14 -4.96
C ILE A 125 -7.08 13.97 -4.80
N ALA A 126 -7.38 14.86 -5.76
CA ALA A 126 -8.64 15.59 -5.77
C ALA A 126 -9.85 14.66 -5.90
N ALA A 127 -9.76 13.62 -6.74
CA ALA A 127 -10.80 12.62 -6.91
C ALA A 127 -11.02 11.76 -5.65
N LEU A 128 -9.95 11.40 -4.93
CA LEU A 128 -10.02 10.78 -3.61
C LEU A 128 -10.72 11.71 -2.61
N LYS A 129 -10.31 12.98 -2.56
CA LYS A 129 -10.89 13.96 -1.64
C LYS A 129 -12.37 14.23 -1.89
N ALA A 130 -12.83 14.16 -3.13
CA ALA A 130 -14.23 14.32 -3.49
C ALA A 130 -15.12 13.14 -3.04
N ARG A 131 -14.53 11.98 -2.76
CA ARG A 131 -15.24 10.75 -2.35
C ARG A 131 -15.06 10.39 -0.86
N SER A 132 -14.26 11.15 -0.12
CA SER A 132 -13.88 10.89 1.29
C SER A 132 -14.76 11.62 2.30
#